data_AF-A0AAW6DIX7-F1
#
_entry.id   AF-A0AAW6DIX7-F1
#
_cell.length_a   1.000
_cell.length_b   1.000
_cell.length_c   1.000
_cell.angle_alpha   90.00
_cell.angle_beta   90.00
_cell.angle_gamma   90.00
#
_symmetry.space_group_name_H-M   'P 1'
#
loop_
_entity.id
_entity.type
_entity.pdbx_description
1 polymer ?
#
loop_
_entity_poly.entity_id
_entity_poly.type
_entity_poly.pdbx_seq_one_letter_code
_entity_poly.pdbx_strand_id
1 'polypeptide(L)'
;MNIPFVVETVLHDGLLKYKFKNSKIRSITTKPGKSKGAIFAYRSKKSMIGGRGVVLTSEEAIHENQDTFTHWTPNVYRYGTYADENRSYTKGHSENNLRQINTFFIDFDIHTEKETISASDILTTAIDLS
;
A
#
# COMPACT_ATOMS: atom_id res chain seq x y z
N MET A 1 -12.85 7.87 -11.29
CA MET A 1 -11.72 6.92 -11.27
C MET A 1 -12.27 5.55 -10.87
N ASN A 2 -11.91 4.47 -11.57
CA ASN A 2 -12.38 3.13 -11.24
C ASN A 2 -11.49 2.54 -10.13
N ILE A 3 -11.90 2.71 -8.86
CA ILE A 3 -11.12 2.25 -7.69
C ILE A 3 -10.81 0.74 -7.76
N PRO A 4 -11.75 -0.15 -8.08
CA PRO A 4 -11.44 -1.57 -8.31
C PRO A 4 -10.30 -1.82 -9.28
N PHE A 5 -10.32 -1.15 -10.44
CA PHE A 5 -9.25 -1.29 -11.42
C PHE A 5 -7.89 -0.82 -10.87
N VAL A 6 -7.86 0.30 -10.15
CA VAL A 6 -6.62 0.82 -9.53
C VAL A 6 -6.08 -0.15 -8.47
N VAL A 7 -6.95 -0.64 -7.60
CA VAL A 7 -6.58 -1.60 -6.54
C VAL A 7 -6.02 -2.88 -7.15
N GLU A 8 -6.69 -3.43 -8.16
CA GLU A 8 -6.22 -4.62 -8.87
C GLU A 8 -4.89 -4.38 -9.60
N THR A 9 -4.77 -3.25 -10.31
CA THR A 9 -3.56 -2.91 -11.06
C THR A 9 -2.35 -2.71 -10.16
N VAL A 10 -2.52 -2.06 -9.00
CA VAL A 10 -1.39 -1.81 -8.10
C VAL A 10 -1.10 -3.05 -7.25
N LEU A 11 -2.12 -3.64 -6.63
CA LEU A 11 -1.90 -4.72 -5.64
C LEU A 11 -1.75 -6.10 -6.26
N HIS A 12 -2.19 -6.30 -7.50
CA HIS A 12 -2.22 -7.60 -8.15
C HIS A 12 -2.92 -8.65 -7.27
N ASP A 13 -2.21 -9.71 -6.90
CA ASP A 13 -2.71 -10.77 -6.01
C ASP A 13 -2.16 -10.66 -4.57
N GLY A 14 -1.67 -9.49 -4.17
CA GLY A 14 -0.93 -9.27 -2.91
C GLY A 14 -1.79 -9.29 -1.64
N LEU A 15 -3.11 -9.06 -1.75
CA LEU A 15 -4.06 -9.15 -0.64
C LEU A 15 -5.07 -10.28 -0.85
N LEU A 16 -5.79 -10.64 0.21
CA LEU A 16 -6.95 -11.52 0.08
C LEU A 16 -8.06 -10.81 -0.69
N LYS A 17 -8.84 -11.52 -1.50
CA LYS A 17 -10.03 -10.92 -2.12
C LYS A 17 -11.09 -10.57 -1.06
N TYR A 18 -11.31 -11.47 -0.11
CA TYR A 18 -12.32 -11.35 0.94
C TYR A 18 -11.72 -11.29 2.34
N LYS A 19 -12.42 -10.63 3.27
CA LYS A 19 -12.04 -10.59 4.67
C LYS A 19 -12.03 -11.99 5.29
N PHE A 20 -11.11 -12.19 6.22
CA PHE A 20 -11.06 -13.43 6.98
C PHE A 20 -12.22 -13.54 7.98
N LYS A 21 -12.55 -12.43 8.67
CA LYS A 21 -13.70 -12.31 9.59
C LYS A 21 -14.72 -11.31 9.05
N ASN A 22 -16.00 -11.54 9.30
CA ASN A 22 -17.10 -10.64 8.94
C ASN A 22 -17.11 -10.24 7.46
N SER A 23 -16.79 -11.17 6.56
CA SER A 23 -16.96 -10.96 5.12
C SER A 23 -18.44 -10.97 4.78
N LYS A 24 -18.88 -10.05 3.92
CA LYS A 24 -20.27 -9.92 3.47
C LYS A 24 -20.55 -10.64 2.16
N ILE A 25 -19.50 -10.98 1.41
CA ILE A 25 -19.59 -11.49 0.03
C ILE A 25 -19.25 -12.99 -0.04
N ARG A 26 -18.50 -13.50 0.95
CA ARG A 26 -17.97 -14.85 0.89
C ARG A 26 -19.04 -15.91 1.15
N SER A 27 -19.12 -16.91 0.28
CA SER A 27 -19.97 -18.09 0.47
C SER A 27 -19.51 -18.90 1.68
N ILE A 28 -20.46 -19.49 2.40
CA ILE A 28 -20.26 -20.35 3.57
C ILE A 28 -19.32 -21.53 3.25
N THR A 29 -19.25 -21.97 1.99
CA THR A 29 -18.42 -23.10 1.54
C THR A 29 -16.97 -22.72 1.22
N THR A 30 -16.65 -21.43 1.04
CA THR A 30 -15.30 -21.01 0.67
C THR A 30 -14.40 -21.09 1.90
N LYS A 31 -13.36 -21.93 1.89
CA LYS A 31 -12.34 -21.96 2.98
C LYS A 31 -11.56 -20.64 3.01
N PRO A 32 -11.18 -20.13 4.20
CA PRO A 32 -10.39 -18.90 4.26
C PRO A 32 -9.05 -19.15 3.58
N GLY A 33 -8.68 -18.28 2.63
CA GLY A 33 -7.34 -18.31 2.05
C GLY A 33 -6.28 -18.10 3.13
N LYS A 34 -5.06 -18.61 2.89
CA LYS A 34 -3.90 -18.31 3.75
C LYS A 34 -3.63 -16.80 3.75
N SER A 35 -3.10 -16.28 4.85
CA SER A 35 -2.66 -14.88 4.92
C SER A 35 -1.73 -14.56 3.75
N LYS A 36 -1.99 -13.43 3.06
CA LYS A 36 -1.14 -12.93 1.97
C LYS A 36 -0.28 -11.80 2.48
N GLY A 37 -0.79 -10.58 2.47
CA GLY A 37 -0.08 -9.44 3.01
C GLY A 37 -1.02 -8.41 3.61
N ALA A 38 -0.44 -7.26 3.90
CA ALA A 38 -1.15 -6.12 4.41
C ALA A 38 -0.67 -4.84 3.73
N ILE A 39 -1.58 -3.88 3.64
CA ILE A 39 -1.29 -2.49 3.35
C ILE A 39 -1.81 -1.62 4.50
N PHE A 40 -1.40 -0.36 4.50
CA PHE A 40 -1.81 0.64 5.47
C PHE A 40 -2.58 1.75 4.77
N ALA A 41 -3.70 2.19 5.36
CA ALA A 41 -4.54 3.23 4.81
C ALA A 41 -4.90 4.28 5.88
N TYR A 42 -5.05 5.53 5.45
CA TYR A 42 -5.19 6.70 6.30
C TYR A 42 -6.27 7.64 5.75
N ARG A 43 -6.99 8.30 6.67
CA ARG A 43 -8.10 9.21 6.33
C ARG A 43 -7.66 10.63 5.97
N SER A 44 -6.45 11.02 6.35
CA SER A 44 -5.87 12.34 6.04
C SER A 44 -4.33 12.28 6.02
N LYS A 45 -3.70 13.29 5.41
CA LYS A 45 -2.23 13.45 5.45
C LYS A 45 -1.71 13.57 6.87
N LYS A 46 -2.41 14.31 7.75
CA LYS A 46 -2.05 14.44 9.18
C LYS A 46 -2.09 13.09 9.89
N SER A 47 -3.12 12.28 9.62
CA SER A 47 -3.25 10.92 10.16
C SER A 47 -2.13 10.00 9.67
N MET A 48 -1.76 10.10 8.38
CA MET A 48 -0.64 9.35 7.81
C MET A 48 0.69 9.69 8.49
N ILE A 49 1.02 10.98 8.59
CA ILE A 49 2.26 11.45 9.25
C ILE A 49 2.30 10.99 10.72
N GLY A 50 1.17 11.05 11.41
CA GLY A 50 1.06 10.56 12.80
C GLY A 50 0.92 9.05 12.93
N GLY A 51 0.96 8.28 11.83
CA GLY A 51 0.78 6.83 11.83
C GLY A 51 -0.61 6.34 12.27
N ARG A 52 -1.61 7.23 12.38
CA ARG A 52 -2.97 6.88 12.84
C ARG A 52 -3.82 6.39 11.67
N GLY A 53 -4.01 5.09 11.54
CA GLY A 53 -4.61 4.49 10.35
C GLY A 53 -5.19 3.11 10.58
N VAL A 54 -5.41 2.39 9.48
CA VAL A 54 -5.97 1.04 9.49
C VAL A 54 -5.06 0.10 8.68
N VAL A 55 -4.85 -1.10 9.21
CA VAL A 55 -4.22 -2.22 8.51
C VAL A 55 -5.29 -2.95 7.70
N LEU A 56 -5.08 -3.06 6.38
CA LEU A 56 -5.99 -3.74 5.46
C LEU A 56 -5.31 -4.99 4.90
N THR A 57 -5.98 -6.14 5.02
CA THR A 57 -5.48 -7.45 4.56
C THR A 57 -6.32 -8.06 3.44
N SER A 58 -7.34 -7.34 2.97
CA SER A 58 -8.23 -7.80 1.91
C SER A 58 -8.77 -6.65 1.06
N GLU A 59 -8.99 -6.90 -0.23
CA GLU A 59 -9.61 -5.96 -1.17
C GLU A 59 -11.03 -5.57 -0.75
N GLU A 60 -11.83 -6.51 -0.22
CA GLU A 60 -13.15 -6.21 0.35
C GLU A 60 -13.09 -5.09 1.40
N ALA A 61 -12.06 -5.05 2.25
CA ALA A 61 -11.91 -4.01 3.26
C ALA A 61 -11.59 -2.64 2.66
N ILE A 62 -10.88 -2.61 1.53
CA ILE A 62 -10.59 -1.39 0.76
C ILE A 62 -11.91 -0.88 0.17
N HIS A 63 -12.66 -1.75 -0.52
CA HIS A 63 -13.93 -1.39 -1.16
C HIS A 63 -14.96 -0.83 -0.18
N GLU A 64 -15.12 -1.45 0.98
CA GLU A 64 -16.05 -0.96 2.00
C GLU A 64 -15.69 0.42 2.57
N ASN A 65 -14.44 0.85 2.42
CA ASN A 65 -13.93 2.12 2.94
C ASN A 65 -13.43 3.05 1.83
N GLN A 66 -13.78 2.78 0.57
CA GLN A 66 -13.20 3.45 -0.59
C GLN A 66 -13.35 4.98 -0.54
N ASP A 67 -14.47 5.47 0.00
CA ASP A 67 -14.78 6.90 0.08
C ASP A 67 -14.19 7.59 1.30
N THR A 68 -13.43 6.86 2.13
CA THR A 68 -13.02 7.33 3.46
C THR A 68 -11.52 7.34 3.68
N PHE A 69 -10.74 6.75 2.78
CA PHE A 69 -9.28 6.79 2.79
C PHE A 69 -8.77 7.74 1.72
N THR A 70 -7.79 8.56 2.09
CA THR A 70 -7.17 9.53 1.17
C THR A 70 -5.70 9.23 0.91
N HIS A 71 -5.07 8.39 1.74
CA HIS A 71 -3.67 8.01 1.61
C HIS A 71 -3.51 6.52 1.94
N TRP A 72 -2.61 5.83 1.26
CA TRP A 72 -2.34 4.42 1.49
C TRP A 72 -0.94 4.01 1.01
N THR A 73 -0.46 2.85 1.46
CA THR A 73 0.84 2.31 1.03
C THR A 73 0.67 1.37 -0.16
N PRO A 74 1.19 1.70 -1.37
CA PRO A 74 1.03 0.89 -2.57
C PRO A 74 1.74 -0.46 -2.52
N ASN A 75 2.79 -0.54 -1.69
CA ASN A 75 3.55 -1.76 -1.48
C ASN A 75 2.86 -2.68 -0.48
N VAL A 76 2.96 -3.99 -0.73
CA VAL A 76 2.38 -5.02 0.15
C VAL A 76 3.45 -5.49 1.12
N TYR A 77 3.09 -5.54 2.39
CA TYR A 77 3.94 -6.03 3.48
C TYR A 77 3.52 -7.44 3.90
N ARG A 78 4.44 -8.22 4.48
CA ARG A 78 4.14 -9.61 4.90
C ARG A 78 3.10 -9.64 6.03
N TYR A 79 3.13 -8.63 6.89
CA TYR A 79 2.14 -8.43 7.95
C TYR A 79 1.95 -6.93 8.24
N GLY A 80 0.87 -6.58 8.92
CA GLY A 80 0.66 -5.26 9.51
C GLY A 80 0.05 -5.41 10.91
N THR A 81 0.44 -4.54 11.83
CA THR A 81 -0.03 -4.57 13.23
C THR A 81 -0.25 -3.15 13.74
N TYR A 82 -0.60 -3.01 15.02
CA TYR A 82 -0.76 -1.73 15.70
C TYR A 82 0.23 -1.61 16.85
N ALA A 83 0.66 -0.37 17.12
CA ALA A 83 1.55 -0.06 18.24
C ALA A 83 0.82 0.07 19.58
N ASP A 84 -0.51 0.24 19.55
CA ASP A 84 -1.37 0.46 20.70
C ASP A 84 -2.50 -0.58 20.79
N GLU A 85 -3.00 -0.81 22.00
CA GLU A 85 -4.11 -1.75 22.27
C GLU A 85 -5.41 -1.31 21.60
N ASN A 86 -5.64 0.01 21.50
CA ASN A 86 -6.81 0.59 20.83
C ASN A 86 -6.74 0.48 19.30
N ARG A 87 -5.66 -0.10 18.75
CA ARG A 87 -5.46 -0.31 17.31
C ARG A 87 -5.64 0.96 16.49
N SER A 88 -5.10 2.06 16.99
CA SER A 88 -5.19 3.37 16.34
C SER A 88 -3.95 3.69 15.51
N TYR A 89 -2.77 3.19 15.90
CA TYR A 89 -1.48 3.53 15.30
C TYR A 89 -0.87 2.34 14.59
N THR A 90 -0.77 2.43 13.27
CA THR A 90 -0.27 1.35 12.42
C THR A 90 1.25 1.15 12.56
N LYS A 91 1.70 -0.10 12.54
CA LYS A 91 3.11 -0.50 12.57
C LYS A 91 3.37 -1.66 11.60
N GLY A 92 4.59 -1.72 11.06
CA GLY A 92 5.06 -2.82 10.22
C GLY A 92 5.35 -2.43 8.76
N HIS A 93 5.15 -1.18 8.35
CA HIS A 93 5.56 -0.70 7.03
C HIS A 93 7.07 -0.42 6.95
N SER A 94 7.89 -1.45 7.20
CA SER A 94 9.36 -1.39 7.12
C SER A 94 9.88 -2.21 5.94
N GLU A 95 11.07 -1.87 5.46
CA GLU A 95 11.69 -2.50 4.29
C GLU A 95 11.90 -4.01 4.48
N ASN A 96 12.38 -4.44 5.65
CA ASN A 96 12.54 -5.87 5.98
C ASN A 96 11.22 -6.65 6.02
N ASN A 97 10.07 -5.96 6.04
CA ASN A 97 8.74 -6.55 6.00
C ASN A 97 8.07 -6.38 4.62
N LEU A 98 8.74 -5.80 3.63
CA LEU A 98 8.22 -5.76 2.27
C LEU A 98 8.07 -7.19 1.74
N ARG A 99 6.91 -7.42 1.13
CA ARG A 99 6.57 -8.67 0.43
C ARG A 99 6.58 -8.44 -1.08
N GLN A 100 6.11 -7.29 -1.52
CA GLN A 100 5.94 -6.93 -2.93
C GLN A 100 6.20 -5.44 -3.09
N ILE A 101 7.14 -5.11 -3.98
CA ILE A 101 7.42 -3.73 -4.38
C ILE A 101 6.56 -3.46 -5.63
N ASN A 102 5.53 -2.65 -5.46
CA ASN A 102 4.62 -2.20 -6.53
C ASN A 102 4.93 -0.79 -6.98
N THR A 103 5.55 0.00 -6.11
CA THR A 103 5.89 1.39 -6.36
C THR A 103 7.15 1.73 -5.59
N PHE A 104 8.03 2.45 -6.25
CA PHE A 104 9.15 3.15 -5.65
C PHE A 104 9.11 4.59 -6.16
N PHE A 105 9.73 5.49 -5.41
CA PHE A 105 9.92 6.86 -5.83
C PHE A 105 11.41 7.14 -5.89
N ILE A 106 11.82 7.98 -6.83
CA ILE A 106 13.16 8.54 -6.90
C ILE A 106 12.94 10.04 -6.77
N ASP A 107 13.50 10.62 -5.71
CA ASP A 107 13.57 12.08 -5.60
C ASP A 107 14.75 12.56 -6.43
N PHE A 108 14.51 13.54 -7.29
CA PHE A 108 15.58 14.20 -8.03
C PHE A 108 15.78 15.59 -7.44
N ASP A 109 16.89 15.76 -6.73
CA ASP A 109 17.28 17.06 -6.20
C ASP A 109 17.77 17.95 -7.35
N ILE A 110 16.92 18.88 -7.78
CA ILE A 110 17.27 19.92 -8.75
C ILE A 110 17.64 21.18 -7.95
N HIS A 111 18.93 21.55 -7.94
CA HIS A 111 19.44 22.63 -7.10
C HIS A 111 19.35 24.01 -7.79
N THR A 112 19.21 24.04 -9.12
CA THR A 112 19.07 25.30 -9.86
C THR A 112 18.04 25.20 -11.00
N GLU A 113 17.39 26.32 -11.35
CA GLU A 113 16.46 26.37 -12.50
C GLU A 113 17.12 26.04 -13.86
N LYS A 114 18.45 26.03 -13.92
CA LYS A 114 19.24 25.65 -15.10
C LYS A 114 19.60 24.17 -15.15
N GLU A 115 19.48 23.46 -14.03
CA GLU A 115 19.63 22.00 -14.00
C GLU A 115 18.35 21.37 -14.55
N THR A 116 18.38 21.03 -15.84
CA THR A 116 17.33 20.23 -16.47
C THR A 116 17.80 18.79 -16.53
N ILE A 117 17.12 17.91 -15.80
CA ILE A 117 17.33 16.45 -15.92
C ILE A 117 16.51 15.96 -17.10
N SER A 118 17.19 15.48 -18.14
CA SER A 118 16.54 14.83 -19.28
C SER A 118 16.29 13.34 -19.00
N ALA A 119 15.40 12.72 -19.78
CA ALA A 119 15.21 11.27 -19.72
C ALA A 119 16.49 10.49 -20.06
N SER A 120 17.36 11.05 -20.93
CA SER A 120 18.65 10.46 -21.29
C SER A 120 19.63 10.44 -20.11
N ASP A 121 19.62 11.46 -19.26
CA ASP A 121 20.44 11.51 -18.05
C ASP A 121 20.04 10.39 -17.08
N ILE A 122 18.73 10.22 -16.86
CA ILE A 122 18.17 9.14 -16.03
C ILE A 122 18.57 7.77 -16.57
N LEU A 123 18.43 7.56 -17.89
CA LEU A 123 18.76 6.29 -18.52
C LEU A 123 20.25 5.96 -18.40
N THR A 124 21.13 6.94 -18.60
CA THR A 124 22.58 6.74 -18.52
C THR A 124 22.99 6.39 -17.09
N THR A 125 22.51 7.14 -16.10
CA THR A 125 22.78 6.84 -14.69
C THR A 125 22.22 5.47 -14.27
N ALA A 126 21.05 5.08 -14.78
CA ALA A 126 20.47 3.76 -14.49
C ALA A 126 21.32 2.61 -15.06
N ILE A 127 21.95 2.81 -16.23
CA ILE A 127 22.88 1.83 -16.82
C ILE A 127 24.16 1.74 -15.99
N ASP A 128 24.69 2.86 -15.49
CA ASP A 128 25.91 2.84 -14.67
C ASP A 128 25.70 2.16 -13.29
N LEU A 129 24.45 2.08 -12.81
CA LEU A 129 24.08 1.43 -11.57
C LEU A 129 23.85 -0.09 -11.69
N SER A 130 23.86 -0.66 -12.90
CA SER A 130 23.62 -2.09 -13.17
C SER A 130 24.90 -2.90 -13.21
#